data_AF-H7EK15-F1
#
_entry.id   AF-H7EK15-F1
#
_cell.length_a   1.000
_cell.length_b   1.000
_cell.length_c   1.000
_cell.angle_alpha   90.00
_cell.angle_beta   90.00
_cell.angle_gamma   90.00
#
_symmetry.space_group_name_H-M   'P 1'
#
loop_
_entity.id
_entity.type
_entity.pdbx_description
1 polymer ?
#
loop_
_entity_poly.entity_id
_entity_poly.type
_entity_poly.pdbx_seq_one_letter_code
_entity_poly.pdbx_strand_id
1 'polypeptide(L)'
;MNIRAILRKMGAVLLCASSASSLHAETIWSGKSALTWESTIQVGAEKFKSAENGTVMNLALQKTADDYQNLKIYAPTNGGWKEFSAGKTEGASYSGALVPSFSGKTARVSYALTKSDAENARAFGIVIHGHGAALTEISLSSPKNARENDSPGGNGVFVGKKELSSGAESISVPKSECAGARAGGTITLRLSAPKRKYEYRNVKLYASAPSGWQELTGGKLSGGKREGAIVPDFSGGTAEIAYTMTESDAEKIRAHGLSLNGYGVTVESVSLSSSAAPSTGARAEIGKNDAEQENAAAAKPESKSPSGTPFALHGNLRVSGASLLDKDGKKIVLVGFSTHGINFGNEFSRYVGEDTFRTLRDDFGANCVRLALYPGDYNGYCNGGDKSALKSIVRRGIDAAAKLGLYVVVDWHVHNFNPNDRWKADAKSFLSEISREYAKSGNVLYEICNEPTGADWDSSLKPYAEEIIPAIRKNAPNSVIIVGTNTWSQDIEGPLNNPLPFRNVMYTFHFYANTHRDSFRARVENCVRAGLPVFITEFGTCDASGNGGFNAEESRKWFDLCGKLGLSHINWSISNKGETASAIQSWCQKTSGWSESDLTESGRLVREHFRKQRQN
;
A
#
# COMPACT_ATOMS: atom_id res chain seq x y z
N MET A 1 -63.93 -44.40 39.83
CA MET A 1 -63.69 -42.93 39.80
C MET A 1 -62.40 -42.67 39.04
N ASN A 2 -62.49 -41.88 37.97
CA ASN A 2 -61.56 -41.95 36.85
C ASN A 2 -60.29 -41.10 37.12
N ILE A 3 -59.17 -41.80 37.26
CA ILE A 3 -57.82 -41.33 37.65
C ILE A 3 -57.22 -40.28 36.68
N ARG A 4 -57.90 -39.98 35.56
CA ARG A 4 -57.47 -38.97 34.57
C ARG A 4 -57.65 -37.50 35.00
N ALA A 5 -58.39 -37.20 36.08
CA ALA A 5 -58.66 -35.81 36.48
C ALA A 5 -57.67 -35.23 37.51
N ILE A 6 -56.98 -36.06 38.30
CA ILE A 6 -56.07 -35.58 39.37
C ILE A 6 -54.64 -35.36 38.84
N LEU A 7 -54.23 -36.06 37.77
CA LEU A 7 -52.90 -35.90 37.16
C LEU A 7 -52.69 -34.63 36.33
N ARG A 8 -53.68 -33.73 36.23
CA ARG A 8 -53.56 -32.45 35.50
C ARG A 8 -53.15 -31.25 36.36
N LYS A 9 -52.97 -31.39 37.68
CA LYS A 9 -52.68 -30.22 38.54
C LYS A 9 -51.43 -30.26 39.42
N MET A 10 -50.66 -31.34 39.50
CA MET A 10 -49.41 -31.35 40.27
C MET A 10 -48.34 -32.20 39.58
N GLY A 11 -47.45 -31.53 38.85
CA GLY A 11 -46.30 -32.12 38.17
C GLY A 11 -45.25 -31.05 37.88
N ALA A 12 -44.77 -30.41 38.94
CA ALA A 12 -43.62 -29.52 38.88
C ALA A 12 -42.35 -30.35 39.13
N VAL A 13 -41.64 -30.76 38.07
CA VAL A 13 -40.20 -31.05 38.09
C VAL A 13 -39.64 -30.77 36.69
N LEU A 14 -38.70 -29.82 36.65
CA LEU A 14 -37.54 -29.72 35.75
C LEU A 14 -37.66 -30.41 34.37
N LEU A 15 -37.93 -29.61 33.34
CA LEU A 15 -37.35 -29.83 32.02
C LEU A 15 -36.99 -28.48 31.41
N CYS A 16 -35.70 -28.37 31.05
CA CYS A 16 -35.09 -27.25 30.37
C CYS A 16 -36.01 -26.73 29.27
N ALA A 17 -36.26 -25.42 29.31
CA ALA A 17 -36.84 -24.69 28.20
C ALA A 17 -35.93 -24.86 26.98
N SER A 18 -36.30 -25.74 26.06
CA SER A 18 -35.89 -25.61 24.67
C SER A 18 -36.73 -24.49 24.05
N SER A 19 -36.40 -23.23 24.38
CA SER A 19 -36.69 -22.15 23.46
C SER A 19 -35.73 -22.33 22.29
N ALA A 20 -36.26 -22.77 21.16
CA ALA A 20 -35.58 -22.53 19.90
C ALA A 20 -35.44 -21.01 19.76
N SER A 21 -34.28 -20.46 20.12
CA SER A 21 -33.94 -19.10 19.76
C SER A 21 -33.79 -19.09 18.25
N SER A 22 -34.79 -18.57 17.55
CA SER A 22 -34.62 -18.18 16.16
C SER A 22 -33.38 -17.27 16.10
N LEU A 23 -32.48 -17.56 15.15
CA LEU A 23 -31.42 -16.63 14.74
C LEU A 23 -32.11 -15.40 14.16
N HIS A 24 -32.50 -14.45 15.02
CA HIS A 24 -33.06 -13.17 14.59
C HIS A 24 -31.94 -12.14 14.61
N ALA A 25 -31.66 -11.59 13.43
CA ALA A 25 -30.83 -10.40 13.32
C ALA A 25 -31.62 -9.22 13.90
N GLU A 26 -31.05 -8.56 14.90
CA GLU A 26 -31.60 -7.34 15.50
C GLU A 26 -31.18 -6.14 14.65
N THR A 27 -32.13 -5.47 14.00
CA THR A 27 -31.86 -4.23 13.28
C THR A 27 -31.56 -3.11 14.27
N ILE A 28 -30.32 -2.63 14.26
CA ILE A 28 -29.83 -1.59 15.17
C ILE A 28 -29.88 -0.19 14.55
N TRP A 29 -29.95 -0.12 13.22
CA TRP A 29 -30.11 1.11 12.45
C TRP A 29 -30.82 0.82 11.12
N SER A 30 -31.73 1.69 10.71
CA SER A 30 -32.36 1.66 9.39
C SER A 30 -32.62 3.08 8.89
N GLY A 31 -32.56 3.26 7.58
CA GLY A 31 -32.67 4.55 6.92
C GLY A 31 -31.94 4.50 5.59
N LYS A 32 -32.24 5.40 4.64
CA LYS A 32 -31.49 5.48 3.37
C LYS A 32 -30.60 6.71 3.41
N SER A 33 -29.31 6.49 3.63
CA SER A 33 -28.32 7.56 3.70
C SER A 33 -27.19 7.28 2.73
N ALA A 34 -26.99 8.19 1.77
CA ALA A 34 -25.84 8.13 0.87
C ALA A 34 -24.56 8.35 1.68
N LEU A 35 -23.62 7.42 1.53
CA LEU A 35 -22.27 7.57 2.07
C LEU A 35 -21.46 8.37 1.06
N THR A 36 -20.99 9.53 1.51
CA THR A 36 -19.94 10.30 0.86
C THR A 36 -18.81 10.46 1.87
N TRP A 37 -17.61 10.80 1.42
CA TRP A 37 -16.49 11.07 2.34
C TRP A 37 -16.73 12.23 3.32
N GLU A 38 -17.79 13.01 3.08
CA GLU A 38 -18.20 14.13 3.89
C GLU A 38 -19.37 13.77 4.84
N SER A 39 -19.98 12.59 4.67
CA SER A 39 -21.12 12.13 5.47
C SER A 39 -20.76 10.91 6.33
N THR A 40 -21.31 10.88 7.54
CA THR A 40 -21.12 9.76 8.47
C THR A 40 -22.43 9.29 9.04
N ILE A 41 -22.57 7.99 9.24
CA ILE A 41 -23.67 7.37 9.96
C ILE A 41 -23.15 6.96 11.33
N GLN A 42 -23.75 7.52 12.38
CA GLN A 42 -23.39 7.20 13.75
C GLN A 42 -24.45 6.28 14.36
N VAL A 43 -24.00 5.23 15.02
CA VAL A 43 -24.86 4.31 15.78
C VAL A 43 -24.34 4.29 17.22
N GLY A 44 -25.21 4.69 18.15
CA GLY A 44 -24.84 4.85 19.55
C GLY A 44 -24.46 3.54 20.25
N ALA A 45 -23.62 3.64 21.27
CA ALA A 45 -23.10 2.52 22.06
C ALA A 45 -24.21 1.64 22.66
N GLU A 46 -25.37 2.23 22.97
CA GLU A 46 -26.52 1.55 23.53
C GLU A 46 -27.09 0.45 22.62
N LYS A 47 -26.80 0.52 21.31
CA LYS A 47 -27.21 -0.47 20.31
C LYS A 47 -26.33 -1.71 20.25
N PHE A 48 -25.16 -1.67 20.89
CA PHE A 48 -24.18 -2.76 20.85
C PHE A 48 -24.10 -3.53 22.17
N LYS A 49 -25.00 -3.32 23.14
CA LYS A 49 -24.94 -3.96 24.47
C LYS A 49 -24.80 -5.48 24.43
N SER A 50 -25.40 -6.12 23.43
CA SER A 50 -25.36 -7.58 23.19
C SER A 50 -24.19 -8.03 22.32
N ALA A 51 -23.40 -7.10 21.75
CA ALA A 51 -22.27 -7.44 20.89
C ALA A 51 -21.16 -8.10 21.71
N GLU A 52 -20.58 -9.17 21.19
CA GLU A 52 -19.48 -9.94 21.75
C GLU A 52 -18.51 -10.38 20.63
N ASN A 53 -17.42 -11.06 20.99
CA ASN A 53 -16.49 -11.58 19.99
C ASN A 53 -17.23 -12.56 19.06
N GLY A 54 -17.18 -12.29 17.75
CA GLY A 54 -17.86 -13.08 16.74
C GLY A 54 -19.31 -12.66 16.47
N THR A 55 -19.86 -11.66 17.16
CA THR A 55 -21.12 -11.03 16.74
C THR A 55 -20.98 -10.53 15.31
N VAL A 56 -21.94 -10.87 14.46
CA VAL A 56 -21.91 -10.51 13.04
C VAL A 56 -22.75 -9.27 12.82
N MET A 57 -22.09 -8.20 12.39
CA MET A 57 -22.72 -6.96 11.94
C MET A 57 -22.95 -7.01 10.44
N ASN A 58 -24.21 -6.94 10.03
CA ASN A 58 -24.64 -6.98 8.64
C ASN A 58 -24.99 -5.57 8.17
N LEU A 59 -24.43 -5.16 7.03
CA LEU A 59 -24.66 -3.89 6.36
C LEU A 59 -25.41 -4.15 5.06
N ALA A 60 -26.59 -3.58 4.90
CA ALA A 60 -27.32 -3.60 3.64
C ALA A 60 -27.03 -2.29 2.88
N LEU A 61 -26.65 -2.42 1.61
CA LEU A 61 -26.17 -1.31 0.79
C LEU A 61 -26.89 -1.24 -0.54
N GLN A 62 -27.09 -0.01 -1.04
CA GLN A 62 -27.55 0.28 -2.38
C GLN A 62 -26.50 1.10 -3.13
N LYS A 63 -26.12 0.69 -4.34
CA LYS A 63 -25.16 1.41 -5.18
C LYS A 63 -25.72 2.78 -5.56
N THR A 64 -24.95 3.85 -5.35
CA THR A 64 -25.36 5.23 -5.67
C THR A 64 -24.56 5.85 -6.80
N ALA A 65 -23.36 5.34 -7.08
CA ALA A 65 -22.52 5.77 -8.20
C ALA A 65 -21.78 4.57 -8.79
N ASP A 66 -21.41 4.63 -10.08
CA ASP A 66 -20.73 3.55 -10.81
C ASP A 66 -19.19 3.56 -10.65
N ASP A 67 -18.68 4.41 -9.76
CA ASP A 67 -17.26 4.59 -9.42
C ASP A 67 -16.77 3.59 -8.34
N TYR A 68 -15.78 3.93 -7.51
CA TYR A 68 -15.29 3.03 -6.47
C TYR A 68 -16.25 2.99 -5.27
N GLN A 69 -16.52 1.80 -4.71
CA GLN A 69 -17.32 1.65 -3.50
C GLN A 69 -16.47 1.21 -2.33
N ASN A 70 -16.55 1.93 -1.24
CA ASN A 70 -15.89 1.54 -0.02
C ASN A 70 -16.63 2.01 1.23
N LEU A 71 -16.42 1.27 2.31
CA LEU A 71 -16.90 1.59 3.64
C LEU A 71 -15.77 1.44 4.62
N LYS A 72 -15.74 2.33 5.61
CA LYS A 72 -14.96 2.10 6.83
C LYS A 72 -15.86 2.24 8.03
N ILE A 73 -15.49 1.50 9.07
CA ILE A 73 -16.22 1.43 10.32
C ILE A 73 -15.22 1.74 11.42
N TYR A 74 -15.61 2.64 12.32
CA TYR A 74 -14.77 3.04 13.44
C TYR A 74 -15.56 3.07 14.74
N ALA A 75 -14.85 2.99 15.85
CA ALA A 75 -15.33 3.47 17.14
C ALA A 75 -14.65 4.81 17.50
N PRO A 76 -15.40 5.85 17.92
CA PRO A 76 -14.85 7.09 18.46
C PRO A 76 -14.37 6.88 19.90
N THR A 77 -13.13 6.43 20.08
CA THR A 77 -12.54 6.17 21.39
C THR A 77 -11.98 7.44 22.04
N ASN A 78 -11.69 7.39 23.34
CA ASN A 78 -11.05 8.50 24.07
C ASN A 78 -9.65 8.90 23.54
N GLY A 79 -9.02 8.06 22.72
CA GLY A 79 -7.72 8.31 22.08
C GLY A 79 -7.79 8.63 20.58
N GLY A 80 -8.98 8.97 20.06
CA GLY A 80 -9.23 9.15 18.63
C GLY A 80 -10.05 8.00 18.04
N TRP A 81 -9.80 7.62 16.78
CA TRP A 81 -10.63 6.65 16.07
C TRP A 81 -9.97 5.27 16.02
N LYS A 82 -10.73 4.21 16.35
CA LYS A 82 -10.30 2.83 16.17
C LYS A 82 -11.01 2.22 14.96
N GLU A 83 -10.27 1.95 13.89
CA GLU A 83 -10.80 1.29 12.69
C GLU A 83 -11.06 -0.20 12.93
N PHE A 84 -12.21 -0.67 12.45
CA PHE A 84 -12.63 -2.06 12.49
C PHE A 84 -12.08 -2.73 11.22
N SER A 85 -10.90 -3.33 11.34
CA SER A 85 -10.15 -3.92 10.22
C SER A 85 -9.71 -5.36 10.41
N ALA A 86 -9.84 -5.88 11.62
CA ALA A 86 -9.33 -7.21 11.99
C ALA A 86 -10.42 -8.30 11.97
N GLY A 87 -11.68 -7.92 11.81
CA GLY A 87 -12.83 -8.82 11.75
C GLY A 87 -12.92 -9.57 10.42
N LYS A 88 -13.58 -10.72 10.43
CA LYS A 88 -13.82 -11.49 9.21
C LYS A 88 -14.96 -10.86 8.41
N THR A 89 -14.77 -10.74 7.11
CA THR A 89 -15.72 -10.10 6.22
C THR A 89 -16.25 -11.07 5.18
N GLU A 90 -17.57 -11.12 5.00
CA GLU A 90 -18.23 -11.79 3.88
C GLU A 90 -18.97 -10.73 3.04
N GLY A 91 -19.02 -10.93 1.72
CA GLY A 91 -19.68 -10.00 0.79
C GLY A 91 -18.91 -8.70 0.53
N ALA A 92 -17.66 -8.59 1.00
CA ALA A 92 -16.75 -7.49 0.70
C ALA A 92 -15.29 -7.98 0.67
N SER A 93 -14.45 -7.30 -0.13
CA SER A 93 -12.99 -7.41 -0.02
C SER A 93 -12.43 -6.34 0.92
N TYR A 94 -11.21 -6.55 1.41
CA TYR A 94 -10.54 -5.62 2.33
C TYR A 94 -9.32 -4.99 1.65
N SER A 95 -9.42 -3.73 1.24
CA SER A 95 -8.35 -2.98 0.54
C SER A 95 -8.02 -1.66 1.27
N GLY A 96 -7.76 -1.76 2.58
CA GLY A 96 -7.68 -0.59 3.47
C GLY A 96 -9.04 0.06 3.77
N ALA A 97 -10.12 -0.51 3.22
CA ALA A 97 -11.53 -0.25 3.48
C ALA A 97 -12.32 -1.51 3.07
N LEU A 98 -13.55 -1.66 3.56
CA LEU A 98 -14.49 -2.69 3.09
C LEU A 98 -15.00 -2.30 1.71
N VAL A 99 -14.72 -3.10 0.68
CA VAL A 99 -15.21 -2.90 -0.69
C VAL A 99 -16.35 -3.87 -0.94
N PRO A 100 -17.61 -3.41 -0.91
CA PRO A 100 -18.76 -4.30 -1.05
C PRO A 100 -18.82 -4.94 -2.42
N SER A 101 -19.12 -6.22 -2.45
CA SER A 101 -19.44 -6.94 -3.68
C SER A 101 -20.91 -6.71 -4.03
N PHE A 102 -21.16 -5.83 -5.00
CA PHE A 102 -22.50 -5.55 -5.48
C PHE A 102 -23.01 -6.63 -6.44
N SER A 103 -24.21 -7.13 -6.17
CA SER A 103 -25.01 -7.93 -7.10
C SER A 103 -26.06 -7.03 -7.74
N GLY A 104 -25.71 -6.40 -8.86
CA GLY A 104 -26.54 -5.35 -9.47
C GLY A 104 -26.44 -4.05 -8.66
N LYS A 105 -27.58 -3.54 -8.17
CA LYS A 105 -27.64 -2.28 -7.39
C LYS A 105 -27.57 -2.49 -5.87
N THR A 106 -27.47 -3.71 -5.37
CA THR A 106 -27.47 -4.00 -3.93
C THR A 106 -26.26 -4.83 -3.52
N ALA A 107 -25.82 -4.63 -2.27
CA ALA A 107 -24.80 -5.45 -1.64
C ALA A 107 -25.18 -5.75 -0.19
N ARG A 108 -24.64 -6.84 0.33
CA ARG A 108 -24.64 -7.14 1.77
C ARG A 108 -23.21 -7.42 2.20
N VAL A 109 -22.79 -6.76 3.27
CA VAL A 109 -21.50 -7.00 3.90
C VAL A 109 -21.74 -7.51 5.30
N SER A 110 -21.14 -8.64 5.65
CA SER A 110 -21.17 -9.18 7.01
C SER A 110 -19.78 -9.05 7.61
N TYR A 111 -19.66 -8.33 8.72
CA TYR A 111 -18.41 -8.13 9.47
C TYR A 111 -18.53 -8.80 10.84
N ALA A 112 -17.74 -9.85 11.07
CA ALA A 112 -17.66 -10.50 12.37
C ALA A 112 -16.74 -9.69 13.30
N LEU A 113 -17.33 -9.09 14.34
CA LEU A 113 -16.60 -8.27 15.31
C LEU A 113 -15.53 -9.10 16.01
N THR A 114 -14.30 -8.58 16.08
CA THR A 114 -13.33 -9.11 17.02
C THR A 114 -13.72 -8.76 18.45
N LYS A 115 -13.08 -9.38 19.44
CA LYS A 115 -13.26 -9.02 20.85
C LYS A 115 -13.05 -7.52 21.08
N SER A 116 -12.02 -6.94 20.47
CA SER A 116 -11.72 -5.50 20.59
C SER A 116 -12.77 -4.63 19.87
N ASP A 117 -13.24 -5.04 18.69
CA ASP A 117 -14.29 -4.31 17.97
C ASP A 117 -15.59 -4.27 18.80
N ALA A 118 -15.97 -5.41 19.39
CA ALA A 118 -17.15 -5.51 20.23
C ALA A 118 -17.04 -4.68 21.53
N GLU A 119 -15.87 -4.68 22.18
CA GLU A 119 -15.59 -3.83 23.35
C GLU A 119 -15.68 -2.34 23.00
N ASN A 120 -15.08 -1.92 21.89
CA ASN A 120 -15.13 -0.53 21.46
C ASN A 120 -16.52 -0.10 21.03
N ALA A 121 -17.26 -0.96 20.31
CA ALA A 121 -18.65 -0.67 19.93
C ALA A 121 -19.58 -0.53 21.15
N ARG A 122 -19.40 -1.37 22.19
CA ARG A 122 -20.15 -1.27 23.46
C ARG A 122 -19.82 0.00 24.26
N ALA A 123 -18.59 0.47 24.16
CA ALA A 123 -18.13 1.64 24.91
C ALA A 123 -18.47 2.97 24.21
N PHE A 124 -18.38 3.01 22.88
CA PHE A 124 -18.37 4.25 22.12
C PHE A 124 -19.35 4.29 20.94
N GLY A 125 -20.03 3.18 20.64
CA GLY A 125 -20.80 3.03 19.42
C GLY A 125 -19.89 2.90 18.20
N ILE A 126 -20.47 3.10 17.01
CA ILE A 126 -19.71 3.09 15.76
C ILE A 126 -20.04 4.30 14.90
N VAL A 127 -19.10 4.61 14.02
CA VAL A 127 -19.26 5.55 12.92
C VAL A 127 -18.91 4.82 11.63
N ILE A 128 -19.82 4.88 10.67
CA ILE A 128 -19.65 4.35 9.33
C ILE A 128 -19.56 5.52 8.36
N HIS A 129 -18.55 5.50 7.51
CA HIS A 129 -18.44 6.42 6.37
C HIS A 129 -17.98 5.65 5.13
N GLY A 130 -18.08 6.27 3.96
CA GLY A 130 -17.74 5.58 2.72
C GLY A 130 -18.07 6.40 1.48
N HIS A 131 -17.97 5.77 0.32
CA HIS A 131 -18.27 6.41 -0.97
C HIS A 131 -18.93 5.41 -1.93
N GLY A 132 -19.70 5.93 -2.89
CA GLY A 132 -20.31 5.16 -3.98
C GLY A 132 -21.47 4.23 -3.57
N ALA A 133 -21.90 4.27 -2.31
CA ALA A 133 -23.01 3.46 -1.79
C ALA A 133 -23.90 4.24 -0.81
N ALA A 134 -25.16 3.84 -0.68
CA ALA A 134 -26.05 4.24 0.40
C ALA A 134 -26.23 3.08 1.37
N LEU A 135 -26.06 3.34 2.66
CA LEU A 135 -26.42 2.38 3.70
C LEU A 135 -27.94 2.42 3.90
N THR A 136 -28.55 1.24 3.89
CA THR A 136 -30.01 1.08 4.04
C THR A 136 -30.40 0.44 5.37
N GLU A 137 -29.51 -0.38 5.94
CA GLU A 137 -29.75 -1.08 7.20
C GLU A 137 -28.44 -1.54 7.85
N ILE A 138 -28.40 -1.55 9.18
CA ILE A 138 -27.41 -2.27 9.99
C ILE A 138 -28.14 -3.21 10.94
N SER A 139 -27.77 -4.48 10.96
CA SER A 139 -28.30 -5.46 11.92
C SER A 139 -27.20 -6.28 12.56
N LEU A 140 -27.42 -6.68 13.82
CA LEU A 140 -26.54 -7.57 14.56
C LEU A 140 -27.16 -8.96 14.62
N SER A 141 -26.35 -9.99 14.41
CA SER A 141 -26.77 -11.38 14.57
C SER A 141 -25.83 -12.10 15.52
N SER A 142 -26.39 -13.06 16.27
CA SER A 142 -25.63 -13.89 17.20
C SER A 142 -24.42 -14.52 16.51
N PRO A 143 -23.30 -14.72 17.23
CA PRO A 143 -22.18 -15.46 16.69
C PRO A 143 -22.68 -16.80 16.13
N LYS A 144 -22.33 -17.14 14.88
CA LYS A 144 -22.61 -18.49 14.38
C LYS A 144 -21.93 -19.47 15.34
N ASN A 145 -22.71 -20.35 15.99
CA ASN A 145 -22.18 -21.42 16.81
C ASN A 145 -21.12 -22.18 16.01
N ALA A 146 -19.85 -22.05 16.38
CA ALA A 146 -18.79 -22.92 15.90
C ALA A 146 -19.02 -24.30 16.52
N ARG A 147 -19.86 -25.13 15.89
CA ARG A 147 -19.88 -26.57 16.17
C ARG A 147 -18.72 -27.21 15.42
N GLU A 148 -17.85 -27.84 16.19
CA GLU A 148 -16.91 -28.86 15.73
C GLU A 148 -17.66 -29.98 14.98
N ASN A 149 -17.00 -30.45 13.91
CA ASN A 149 -17.26 -31.66 13.12
C ASN A 149 -18.52 -31.72 12.24
N ASP A 150 -18.27 -31.75 10.93
CA ASP A 150 -18.63 -32.92 10.12
C ASP A 150 -17.46 -33.25 9.17
N SER A 151 -16.71 -34.30 9.53
CA SER A 151 -15.97 -35.13 8.58
C SER A 151 -16.76 -36.42 8.42
N PRO A 152 -16.96 -36.90 7.18
CA PRO A 152 -16.33 -38.18 6.85
C PRO A 152 -15.82 -38.27 5.41
N GLY A 153 -14.67 -38.93 5.23
CA GLY A 153 -14.45 -39.80 4.06
C GLY A 153 -13.63 -39.27 2.90
N GLY A 154 -12.48 -38.65 3.16
CA GLY A 154 -11.44 -38.39 2.17
C GLY A 154 -10.34 -37.55 2.80
N ASN A 155 -9.07 -37.93 2.65
CA ASN A 155 -7.91 -37.30 3.29
C ASN A 155 -7.65 -35.84 2.82
N GLY A 156 -8.62 -34.94 2.84
CA GLY A 156 -8.49 -33.54 2.44
C GLY A 156 -8.74 -32.61 3.63
N VAL A 157 -7.80 -31.70 3.89
CA VAL A 157 -7.94 -30.56 4.82
C VAL A 157 -8.67 -29.36 4.17
N PHE A 158 -8.93 -29.44 2.87
CA PHE A 158 -9.91 -28.63 2.14
C PHE A 158 -10.48 -29.47 1.00
N VAL A 159 -11.81 -29.54 0.87
CA VAL A 159 -12.50 -30.19 -0.26
C VAL A 159 -13.62 -29.27 -0.74
N GLY A 160 -13.55 -28.81 -1.99
CA GLY A 160 -14.51 -27.87 -2.56
C GLY A 160 -13.91 -27.08 -3.72
N LYS A 161 -14.74 -26.45 -4.55
CA LYS A 161 -14.27 -25.62 -5.69
C LYS A 161 -14.19 -24.16 -5.28
N LYS A 162 -12.98 -23.61 -5.22
CA LYS A 162 -12.75 -22.16 -5.05
C LYS A 162 -11.86 -21.64 -6.16
N GLU A 163 -12.37 -20.69 -6.95
CA GLU A 163 -11.56 -19.97 -7.93
C GLU A 163 -10.66 -18.96 -7.21
N LEU A 164 -9.38 -18.98 -7.56
CA LEU A 164 -8.38 -17.99 -7.17
C LEU A 164 -8.06 -17.19 -8.43
N SER A 165 -8.89 -16.19 -8.69
CA SER A 165 -8.88 -15.32 -9.86
C SER A 165 -7.90 -14.15 -9.72
N SER A 166 -7.44 -13.87 -8.50
CA SER A 166 -6.46 -12.83 -8.19
C SER A 166 -5.51 -13.26 -7.07
N GLY A 167 -4.27 -12.75 -7.06
CA GLY A 167 -3.24 -13.14 -6.07
C GLY A 167 -3.58 -12.79 -4.61
N ALA A 168 -4.65 -12.00 -4.40
CA ALA A 168 -5.20 -11.67 -3.10
C ALA A 168 -6.13 -12.75 -2.54
N GLU A 169 -6.63 -13.68 -3.37
CA GLU A 169 -7.51 -14.76 -2.93
C GLU A 169 -6.69 -15.92 -2.36
N SER A 170 -7.09 -16.41 -1.19
CA SER A 170 -6.42 -17.52 -0.52
C SER A 170 -7.37 -18.59 0.01
N ILE A 171 -6.86 -19.82 0.16
CA ILE A 171 -7.45 -20.87 1.01
C ILE A 171 -6.59 -20.97 2.24
N SER A 172 -7.20 -21.08 3.42
CA SER A 172 -6.49 -21.25 4.68
C SER A 172 -6.95 -22.52 5.38
N VAL A 173 -6.00 -23.37 5.72
CA VAL A 173 -6.15 -24.56 6.56
C VAL A 173 -5.68 -24.19 7.96
N PRO A 174 -6.52 -24.32 8.99
CA PRO A 174 -6.17 -23.91 10.35
C PRO A 174 -5.08 -24.80 10.94
N LYS A 175 -4.32 -24.25 11.89
CA LYS A 175 -3.23 -24.98 12.58
C LYS A 175 -3.68 -26.30 13.22
N SER A 176 -4.93 -26.39 13.68
CA SER A 176 -5.51 -27.60 14.28
C SER A 176 -5.52 -28.78 13.32
N GLU A 177 -5.72 -28.50 12.03
CA GLU A 177 -5.74 -29.49 10.95
C GLU A 177 -4.34 -29.79 10.39
N CYS A 178 -3.35 -28.99 10.80
CA CYS A 178 -1.96 -29.08 10.38
C CYS A 178 -1.05 -29.81 11.40
N ALA A 179 -1.60 -30.26 12.53
CA ALA A 179 -0.83 -30.82 13.64
C ALA A 179 0.02 -32.04 13.25
N GLY A 180 -0.40 -32.79 12.22
CA GLY A 180 0.31 -33.97 11.69
C GLY A 180 1.40 -33.67 10.65
N ALA A 181 1.64 -32.41 10.27
CA ALA A 181 2.69 -32.07 9.31
C ALA A 181 4.07 -32.50 9.85
N ARG A 182 4.91 -33.12 9.02
CA ARG A 182 6.28 -33.57 9.37
C ARG A 182 7.16 -33.58 8.13
N ALA A 183 8.49 -33.54 8.30
CA ALA A 183 9.40 -33.72 7.16
C ALA A 183 9.08 -34.99 6.38
N GLY A 184 9.08 -34.90 5.06
CA GLY A 184 8.73 -36.01 4.17
C GLY A 184 7.22 -36.26 4.00
N GLY A 185 6.36 -35.58 4.77
CA GLY A 185 4.93 -35.49 4.48
C GLY A 185 4.67 -34.62 3.24
N THR A 186 3.52 -34.80 2.60
CA THR A 186 3.17 -34.07 1.36
C THR A 186 1.94 -33.19 1.51
N ILE A 187 2.00 -31.98 0.97
CA ILE A 187 0.82 -31.15 0.64
C ILE A 187 0.44 -31.49 -0.80
N THR A 188 -0.75 -32.05 -1.03
CA THR A 188 -1.24 -32.34 -2.38
C THR A 188 -2.37 -31.39 -2.73
N LEU A 189 -2.28 -30.76 -3.90
CA LEU A 189 -3.26 -29.85 -4.46
C LEU A 189 -3.88 -30.47 -5.70
N ARG A 190 -5.20 -30.52 -5.76
CA ARG A 190 -5.92 -30.80 -7.00
C ARG A 190 -6.50 -29.51 -7.54
N LEU A 191 -6.13 -29.15 -8.76
CA LEU A 191 -6.46 -27.89 -9.39
C LEU A 191 -7.14 -28.13 -10.74
N SER A 192 -8.06 -27.25 -11.12
CA SER A 192 -8.57 -27.10 -12.48
C SER A 192 -8.33 -25.68 -12.97
N ALA A 193 -8.38 -25.48 -14.28
CA ALA A 193 -8.27 -24.14 -14.86
C ALA A 193 -9.60 -23.71 -15.49
N PRO A 194 -10.11 -22.51 -15.18
CA PRO A 194 -11.33 -21.99 -15.80
C PRO A 194 -11.17 -21.86 -17.33
N LYS A 195 -12.27 -21.94 -18.09
CA LYS A 195 -12.28 -21.78 -19.56
C LYS A 195 -11.85 -20.39 -20.06
N ARG A 196 -11.67 -19.40 -19.17
CA ARG A 196 -11.21 -18.04 -19.50
C ARG A 196 -9.70 -18.03 -19.79
N LYS A 197 -9.26 -17.18 -20.73
CA LYS A 197 -7.83 -16.92 -20.99
C LYS A 197 -7.25 -16.03 -19.89
N TYR A 198 -6.76 -16.63 -18.82
CA TYR A 198 -5.85 -15.96 -17.89
C TYR A 198 -4.42 -16.09 -18.45
N GLU A 199 -3.67 -14.99 -18.51
CA GLU A 199 -2.26 -14.98 -18.98
C GLU A 199 -1.31 -15.67 -17.99
N TYR A 200 -1.70 -15.78 -16.72
CA TYR A 200 -0.91 -16.41 -15.65
C TYR A 200 -1.76 -17.44 -14.89
N ARG A 201 -1.15 -18.59 -14.53
CA ARG A 201 -1.78 -19.67 -13.75
C ARG A 201 -0.80 -20.21 -12.74
N ASN A 202 -0.86 -19.72 -11.50
CA ASN A 202 0.11 -20.07 -10.49
C ASN A 202 -0.49 -20.14 -9.08
N VAL A 203 0.29 -20.72 -8.17
CA VAL A 203 -0.07 -20.99 -6.79
C VAL A 203 1.14 -20.77 -5.88
N LYS A 204 0.90 -20.30 -4.66
CA LYS A 204 1.91 -20.17 -3.60
C LYS A 204 1.39 -20.77 -2.29
N LEU A 205 2.30 -21.39 -1.55
CA LEU A 205 2.04 -22.02 -0.25
C LEU A 205 2.71 -21.22 0.85
N TYR A 206 2.00 -20.99 1.95
CA TYR A 206 2.45 -20.17 3.07
C TYR A 206 2.13 -20.82 4.41
N ALA A 207 2.89 -20.46 5.44
CA ALA A 207 2.46 -20.57 6.83
C ALA A 207 2.03 -19.18 7.35
N SER A 208 0.90 -19.11 8.06
CA SER A 208 0.29 -17.85 8.51
C SER A 208 0.81 -17.41 9.89
N ALA A 209 2.03 -16.85 9.94
CA ALA A 209 2.65 -16.47 11.21
C ALA A 209 2.17 -15.09 11.71
N PRO A 210 2.22 -14.81 13.03
CA PRO A 210 1.97 -13.48 13.58
C PRO A 210 2.90 -12.38 13.04
N SER A 211 4.05 -12.78 12.50
CA SER A 211 5.03 -11.91 11.83
C SER A 211 4.75 -11.70 10.32
N GLY A 212 3.63 -12.22 9.80
CA GLY A 212 3.27 -12.18 8.38
C GLY A 212 3.37 -13.53 7.67
N TRP A 213 2.98 -13.55 6.40
CA TRP A 213 3.00 -14.74 5.55
C TRP A 213 4.43 -15.25 5.31
N GLN A 214 4.72 -16.51 5.66
CA GLN A 214 6.01 -17.15 5.41
C GLN A 214 5.87 -18.15 4.27
N GLU A 215 6.47 -17.88 3.11
CA GLU A 215 6.35 -18.76 1.93
C GLU A 215 7.09 -20.09 2.14
N LEU A 216 6.48 -21.18 1.70
CA LEU A 216 7.04 -22.53 1.73
C LEU A 216 7.83 -22.79 0.43
N THR A 217 9.15 -22.74 0.55
CA THR A 217 10.08 -22.86 -0.58
C THR A 217 11.11 -23.98 -0.42
N GLY A 218 11.27 -24.54 0.78
CA GLY A 218 12.32 -25.53 1.06
C GLY A 218 12.04 -26.95 0.56
N GLY A 219 10.78 -27.27 0.29
CA GLY A 219 10.29 -28.61 -0.02
C GLY A 219 10.40 -28.99 -1.50
N LYS A 220 10.35 -30.30 -1.79
CA LYS A 220 10.44 -30.84 -3.16
C LYS A 220 9.07 -30.82 -3.84
N LEU A 221 9.02 -30.31 -5.07
CA LEU A 221 7.80 -30.20 -5.87
C LEU A 221 7.71 -31.33 -6.91
N SER A 222 6.51 -31.87 -7.12
CA SER A 222 6.15 -32.75 -8.25
C SER A 222 4.79 -32.34 -8.84
N GLY A 223 4.57 -32.60 -10.14
CA GLY A 223 3.34 -32.21 -10.83
C GLY A 223 3.26 -30.74 -11.29
N GLY A 224 4.39 -30.02 -11.26
CA GLY A 224 4.50 -28.63 -11.70
C GLY A 224 5.95 -28.14 -11.67
N LYS A 225 6.18 -26.89 -12.10
CA LYS A 225 7.50 -26.23 -12.05
C LYS A 225 7.49 -25.05 -11.07
N ARG A 226 8.67 -24.60 -10.64
CA ARG A 226 8.82 -23.44 -9.74
C ARG A 226 9.54 -22.31 -10.48
N GLU A 227 8.82 -21.22 -10.69
CA GLU A 227 9.28 -19.99 -11.38
C GLU A 227 8.88 -18.79 -10.52
N GLY A 228 9.49 -18.68 -9.33
CA GLY A 228 9.02 -17.78 -8.26
C GLY A 228 7.78 -18.31 -7.53
N ALA A 229 6.70 -18.63 -8.27
CA ALA A 229 5.52 -19.35 -7.77
C ALA A 229 5.48 -20.79 -8.31
N ILE A 230 4.57 -21.62 -7.78
CA ILE A 230 4.30 -22.96 -8.32
C ILE A 230 3.41 -22.78 -9.56
N VAL A 231 3.89 -23.27 -10.71
CA VAL A 231 3.16 -23.28 -11.98
C VAL A 231 2.65 -24.71 -12.24
N PRO A 232 1.33 -24.97 -12.09
CA PRO A 232 0.76 -26.30 -12.33
C PRO A 232 0.74 -26.66 -13.82
N ASP A 233 0.96 -27.94 -14.15
CA ASP A 233 0.77 -28.44 -15.51
C ASP A 233 -0.68 -28.90 -15.73
N PHE A 234 -1.42 -28.18 -16.58
CA PHE A 234 -2.82 -28.45 -16.91
C PHE A 234 -3.00 -29.22 -18.23
N SER A 235 -1.96 -29.87 -18.78
CA SER A 235 -2.01 -30.59 -20.07
C SER A 235 -3.12 -31.66 -20.14
N GLY A 236 -3.59 -32.19 -19.00
CA GLY A 236 -4.73 -33.11 -18.87
C GLY A 236 -6.07 -32.50 -18.46
N GLY A 237 -6.22 -31.17 -18.44
CA GLY A 237 -7.45 -30.46 -18.03
C GLY A 237 -7.59 -30.22 -16.52
N THR A 238 -6.95 -31.04 -15.69
CA THR A 238 -6.73 -30.82 -14.25
C THR A 238 -5.25 -31.00 -13.93
N ALA A 239 -4.74 -30.30 -12.93
CA ALA A 239 -3.37 -30.44 -12.43
C ALA A 239 -3.37 -31.01 -11.01
N GLU A 240 -2.47 -31.93 -10.73
CA GLU A 240 -2.20 -32.42 -9.37
C GLU A 240 -0.76 -32.08 -9.00
N ILE A 241 -0.58 -31.33 -7.91
CA ILE A 241 0.73 -30.93 -7.42
C ILE A 241 0.96 -31.58 -6.06
N ALA A 242 2.15 -32.16 -5.84
CA ALA A 242 2.58 -32.55 -4.51
C ALA A 242 3.84 -31.79 -4.09
N TYR A 243 3.78 -31.13 -2.93
CA TYR A 243 4.89 -30.45 -2.26
C TYR A 243 5.31 -31.26 -1.03
N THR A 244 6.49 -31.89 -1.09
CA THR A 244 7.07 -32.67 0.01
C THR A 244 7.78 -31.72 0.97
N MET A 245 7.28 -31.63 2.20
CA MET A 245 7.72 -30.67 3.20
C MET A 245 9.12 -31.00 3.75
N THR A 246 9.92 -29.96 3.99
CA THR A 246 11.09 -30.05 4.90
C THR A 246 10.64 -30.00 6.36
N GLU A 247 11.54 -30.27 7.31
CA GLU A 247 11.20 -30.11 8.73
C GLU A 247 10.86 -28.65 9.06
N SER A 248 11.56 -27.67 8.46
CA SER A 248 11.26 -26.26 8.64
C SER A 248 9.86 -25.88 8.12
N ASP A 249 9.44 -26.42 6.97
CA ASP A 249 8.09 -26.18 6.45
C ASP A 249 7.03 -26.79 7.38
N ALA A 250 7.27 -28.02 7.86
CA ALA A 250 6.37 -28.71 8.77
C ALA A 250 6.22 -27.97 10.11
N GLU A 251 7.31 -27.48 10.69
CA GLU A 251 7.29 -26.66 11.91
C GLU A 251 6.43 -25.40 11.75
N LYS A 252 6.64 -24.66 10.66
CA LYS A 252 5.88 -23.44 10.38
C LYS A 252 4.39 -23.74 10.23
N ILE A 253 4.04 -24.78 9.48
CA ILE A 253 2.65 -25.16 9.25
C ILE A 253 1.97 -25.67 10.53
N ARG A 254 2.68 -26.43 11.39
CA ARG A 254 2.16 -26.84 12.71
C ARG A 254 1.90 -25.62 13.61
N ALA A 255 2.79 -24.63 13.58
CA ALA A 255 2.68 -23.44 14.42
C ALA A 255 1.58 -22.48 13.95
N HIS A 256 1.31 -22.43 12.64
CA HIS A 256 0.65 -21.30 12.02
C HIS A 256 -0.48 -21.65 11.03
N GLY A 257 -0.68 -22.93 10.74
CA GLY A 257 -1.58 -23.36 9.68
C GLY A 257 -0.99 -23.15 8.29
N LEU A 258 -1.66 -23.68 7.28
CA LEU A 258 -1.27 -23.60 5.89
C LEU A 258 -2.18 -22.62 5.16
N SER A 259 -1.61 -21.80 4.29
CA SER A 259 -2.40 -21.00 3.35
C SER A 259 -1.88 -21.13 1.94
N LEU A 260 -2.82 -20.97 1.01
CA LEU A 260 -2.65 -21.18 -0.41
C LEU A 260 -3.16 -19.94 -1.12
N ASN A 261 -2.30 -19.22 -1.83
CA ASN A 261 -2.72 -18.15 -2.73
C ASN A 261 -2.57 -18.63 -4.17
N GLY A 262 -3.33 -18.04 -5.10
CA GLY A 262 -3.20 -18.38 -6.51
C GLY A 262 -3.81 -17.34 -7.42
N TYR A 263 -3.51 -17.46 -8.71
CA TYR A 263 -4.03 -16.61 -9.76
C TYR A 263 -4.41 -17.47 -10.96
N GLY A 264 -5.61 -17.28 -11.51
CA GLY A 264 -6.09 -17.98 -12.70
C GLY A 264 -6.32 -19.49 -12.53
N VAL A 265 -6.50 -19.98 -11.30
CA VAL A 265 -6.69 -21.42 -11.01
C VAL A 265 -7.92 -21.65 -10.14
N THR A 266 -8.54 -22.83 -10.25
CA THR A 266 -9.57 -23.30 -9.31
C THR A 266 -8.98 -24.40 -8.46
N VAL A 267 -9.01 -24.24 -7.14
CA VAL A 267 -8.60 -25.27 -6.20
C VAL A 267 -9.79 -26.16 -5.91
N GLU A 268 -9.62 -27.47 -6.07
CA GLU A 268 -10.66 -28.48 -5.88
C GLU A 268 -10.46 -29.26 -4.57
N SER A 269 -9.20 -29.47 -4.18
CA SER A 269 -8.87 -30.03 -2.87
C SER A 269 -7.44 -29.68 -2.44
N VAL A 270 -7.24 -29.60 -1.12
CA VAL A 270 -5.93 -29.58 -0.46
C VAL A 270 -5.89 -30.76 0.50
N SER A 271 -4.86 -31.60 0.40
CA SER A 271 -4.62 -32.70 1.34
C SER A 271 -3.24 -32.59 1.96
N LEU A 272 -3.13 -33.10 3.19
CA LEU A 272 -1.90 -33.12 3.95
C LEU A 272 -1.65 -34.56 4.41
N SER A 273 -0.56 -35.16 3.94
CA SER A 273 -0.17 -36.51 4.36
C SER A 273 0.96 -36.43 5.39
N SER A 274 0.90 -37.30 6.40
CA SER A 274 1.98 -37.51 7.36
C SER A 274 2.64 -38.85 7.03
N SER A 275 3.87 -38.88 6.52
CA SER A 275 4.53 -40.16 6.20
C SER A 275 5.60 -40.58 7.23
N ALA A 276 5.49 -41.83 7.70
CA ALA A 276 6.51 -42.72 8.28
C ALA A 276 5.86 -44.13 8.23
N ALA A 277 6.44 -45.20 7.70
CA ALA A 277 7.74 -45.86 8.01
C ALA A 277 8.02 -46.99 6.97
N PRO A 278 9.03 -47.89 7.10
CA PRO A 278 10.26 -47.91 7.92
C PRO A 278 11.55 -47.93 7.07
N SER A 279 12.68 -47.48 7.63
CA SER A 279 13.99 -47.96 7.20
C SER A 279 14.37 -49.17 8.07
N THR A 280 14.30 -50.36 7.48
CA THR A 280 15.08 -51.51 7.95
C THR A 280 16.43 -51.49 7.25
N GLY A 281 17.47 -51.24 8.05
CA GLY A 281 18.86 -51.67 7.91
C GLY A 281 19.51 -51.80 6.54
N ALA A 282 20.57 -51.02 6.32
CA ALA A 282 21.89 -51.60 6.06
C ALA A 282 23.00 -50.64 6.51
N ARG A 283 23.94 -51.21 7.25
CA ARG A 283 25.18 -50.63 7.77
C ARG A 283 26.30 -50.93 6.77
N ALA A 284 27.23 -49.98 6.61
CA ALA A 284 28.57 -50.02 5.98
C ALA A 284 28.70 -48.80 5.02
N GLU A 285 29.79 -48.04 4.94
CA GLU A 285 31.13 -48.17 5.51
C GLU A 285 31.82 -46.80 5.48
N ILE A 286 32.92 -46.71 6.23
CA ILE A 286 33.80 -45.56 6.41
C ILE A 286 34.57 -45.29 5.10
N GLY A 287 34.62 -44.02 4.69
CA GLY A 287 35.52 -43.56 3.64
C GLY A 287 35.77 -42.05 3.77
N LYS A 288 36.90 -41.70 4.40
CA LYS A 288 37.50 -40.36 4.35
C LYS A 288 37.71 -39.95 2.88
N ASN A 289 37.51 -38.68 2.57
CA ASN A 289 38.56 -37.84 2.01
C ASN A 289 38.16 -36.37 1.97
N ASP A 290 39.15 -35.56 2.34
CA ASP A 290 39.21 -34.12 2.35
C ASP A 290 39.07 -33.52 0.94
N ALA A 291 38.47 -32.33 0.85
CA ALA A 291 39.07 -31.17 0.20
C ALA A 291 38.10 -29.98 0.26
N GLU A 292 38.47 -28.99 1.06
CA GLU A 292 37.99 -27.62 0.98
C GLU A 292 38.26 -27.04 -0.41
N GLN A 293 37.29 -26.29 -0.95
CA GLN A 293 37.58 -25.24 -1.92
C GLN A 293 36.69 -24.03 -1.62
N GLU A 294 37.29 -23.09 -0.91
CA GLU A 294 36.86 -21.71 -0.82
C GLU A 294 36.76 -21.11 -2.22
N ASN A 295 35.61 -20.51 -2.54
CA ASN A 295 35.50 -19.60 -3.67
C ASN A 295 35.34 -18.18 -3.11
N ALA A 296 36.47 -17.49 -2.97
CA ALA A 296 36.56 -16.09 -2.65
C ALA A 296 35.94 -15.26 -3.80
N ALA A 297 34.77 -14.66 -3.55
CA ALA A 297 34.21 -13.66 -4.43
C ALA A 297 34.99 -12.35 -4.27
N ALA A 298 35.80 -12.03 -5.27
CA ALA A 298 36.56 -10.79 -5.37
C ALA A 298 35.63 -9.56 -5.28
N ALA A 299 35.91 -8.68 -4.32
CA ALA A 299 35.31 -7.35 -4.22
C ALA A 299 35.67 -6.52 -5.46
N LYS A 300 34.64 -6.04 -6.19
CA LYS A 300 34.80 -4.99 -7.21
C LYS A 300 35.10 -3.65 -6.52
N PRO A 301 35.95 -2.79 -7.11
CA PRO A 301 36.36 -1.54 -6.49
C PRO A 301 35.19 -0.54 -6.46
N GLU A 302 34.95 0.06 -5.30
CA GLU A 302 34.04 1.19 -5.12
C GLU A 302 34.52 2.39 -5.97
N SER A 303 33.64 2.89 -6.84
CA SER A 303 33.87 4.11 -7.59
C SER A 303 33.93 5.30 -6.64
N LYS A 304 35.11 5.93 -6.51
CA LYS A 304 35.27 7.19 -5.75
C LYS A 304 34.31 8.24 -6.30
N SER A 305 33.35 8.65 -5.47
CA SER A 305 32.48 9.77 -5.76
C SER A 305 33.28 11.08 -5.85
N PRO A 306 32.84 12.07 -6.65
CA PRO A 306 33.46 13.39 -6.69
C PRO A 306 33.57 13.97 -5.27
N SER A 307 34.71 14.61 -4.95
CA SER A 307 34.91 15.25 -3.65
C SER A 307 33.98 16.46 -3.49
N GLY A 308 32.98 16.38 -2.60
CA GLY A 308 32.07 17.48 -2.28
C GLY A 308 30.61 17.03 -2.12
N THR A 309 29.81 17.80 -1.39
CA THR A 309 28.34 17.58 -1.34
C THR A 309 27.68 18.14 -2.59
N PRO A 310 26.49 17.64 -3.00
CA PRO A 310 25.81 18.14 -4.20
C PRO A 310 25.67 19.67 -4.26
N PHE A 311 25.22 20.29 -3.17
CA PHE A 311 25.07 21.74 -3.10
C PHE A 311 26.42 22.47 -3.10
N ALA A 312 27.48 21.91 -2.51
CA ALA A 312 28.81 22.53 -2.57
C ALA A 312 29.36 22.54 -4.00
N LEU A 313 29.06 21.51 -4.80
CA LEU A 313 29.49 21.40 -6.19
C LEU A 313 28.69 22.32 -7.11
N HIS A 314 27.37 22.41 -6.93
CA HIS A 314 26.46 23.03 -7.89
C HIS A 314 25.83 24.36 -7.43
N GLY A 315 25.81 24.67 -6.14
CA GLY A 315 25.32 25.93 -5.59
C GLY A 315 23.88 26.28 -5.97
N ASN A 316 23.60 27.58 -6.13
CA ASN A 316 22.26 28.07 -6.44
C ASN A 316 21.83 27.67 -7.85
N LEU A 317 20.60 27.19 -7.95
CA LEU A 317 20.00 26.76 -9.20
C LEU A 317 19.27 27.91 -9.91
N ARG A 318 19.20 27.86 -11.24
CA ARG A 318 18.36 28.74 -12.05
C ARG A 318 17.73 27.98 -13.21
N VAL A 319 16.56 28.43 -13.66
CA VAL A 319 15.90 27.88 -14.84
C VAL A 319 16.23 28.75 -16.05
N SER A 320 16.63 28.13 -17.15
CA SER A 320 16.89 28.81 -18.42
C SER A 320 16.43 27.94 -19.58
N GLY A 321 15.49 28.45 -20.38
CA GLY A 321 14.75 27.64 -21.34
C GLY A 321 14.10 26.44 -20.64
N ALA A 322 14.23 25.26 -21.25
CA ALA A 322 13.74 24.00 -20.68
C ALA A 322 14.67 23.36 -19.62
N SER A 323 15.77 24.02 -19.24
CA SER A 323 16.83 23.39 -18.43
C SER A 323 16.98 24.01 -17.05
N LEU A 324 17.26 23.15 -16.07
CA LEU A 324 17.75 23.53 -14.75
C LEU A 324 19.28 23.63 -14.80
N LEU A 325 19.81 24.77 -14.38
CA LEU A 325 21.24 25.07 -14.43
C LEU A 325 21.78 25.28 -13.02
N ASP A 326 23.04 24.87 -12.83
CA ASP A 326 23.81 25.13 -11.62
C ASP A 326 24.43 26.55 -11.60
N LYS A 327 25.20 26.84 -10.54
CA LYS A 327 25.87 28.14 -10.33
C LYS A 327 26.80 28.53 -11.50
N ASP A 328 27.39 27.54 -12.18
CA ASP A 328 28.34 27.74 -13.28
C ASP A 328 27.63 27.76 -14.65
N GLY A 329 26.29 27.64 -14.67
CA GLY A 329 25.48 27.62 -15.87
C GLY A 329 25.47 26.27 -16.59
N LYS A 330 25.91 25.19 -15.95
CA LYS A 330 25.85 23.84 -16.50
C LYS A 330 24.51 23.20 -16.17
N LYS A 331 24.00 22.36 -17.08
CA LYS A 331 22.77 21.60 -16.83
C LYS A 331 22.99 20.65 -15.66
N ILE A 332 22.00 20.58 -14.78
CA ILE A 332 21.97 19.66 -13.64
C ILE A 332 20.65 18.91 -13.61
N VAL A 333 20.72 17.63 -13.23
CA VAL A 333 19.56 16.78 -13.01
C VAL A 333 19.48 16.44 -11.53
N LEU A 334 18.36 16.80 -10.89
CA LEU A 334 18.07 16.42 -9.52
C LEU A 334 17.36 15.06 -9.50
N VAL A 335 17.90 14.12 -8.73
CA VAL A 335 17.32 12.80 -8.49
C VAL A 335 17.25 12.49 -7.01
N GLY A 336 16.19 11.80 -6.61
CA GLY A 336 15.92 11.61 -5.21
C GLY A 336 14.67 10.81 -4.88
N PHE A 337 14.34 10.79 -3.60
CA PHE A 337 13.13 10.16 -3.09
C PHE A 337 12.25 11.22 -2.42
N SER A 338 10.95 11.09 -2.64
CA SER A 338 9.93 11.77 -1.88
C SER A 338 9.66 10.98 -0.61
N THR A 339 9.49 11.68 0.51
CA THR A 339 8.79 11.11 1.65
C THR A 339 7.40 10.67 1.20
N HIS A 340 6.83 9.66 1.84
CA HIS A 340 5.36 9.56 1.87
C HIS A 340 4.81 10.77 2.66
N GLY A 341 3.49 10.94 2.71
CA GLY A 341 2.85 12.02 3.49
C GLY A 341 3.38 12.10 4.92
N ILE A 342 4.01 13.23 5.25
CA ILE A 342 4.64 13.43 6.57
C ILE A 342 3.62 13.52 7.72
N ASN A 343 2.36 13.77 7.38
CA ASN A 343 1.21 13.84 8.27
C ASN A 343 0.61 12.47 8.61
N PHE A 344 1.09 11.38 8.01
CA PHE A 344 0.59 10.02 8.26
C PHE A 344 1.14 9.39 9.55
N GLY A 345 1.46 10.23 10.53
CA GLY A 345 1.99 9.82 11.83
C GLY A 345 3.48 9.46 11.80
N ASN A 346 3.93 8.89 12.92
CA ASN A 346 5.34 8.52 13.10
C ASN A 346 5.81 7.44 12.12
N GLU A 347 4.89 6.64 11.58
CA GLU A 347 5.20 5.54 10.68
C GLU A 347 6.01 5.97 9.45
N PHE A 348 5.66 7.13 8.87
CA PHE A 348 6.38 7.67 7.70
C PHE A 348 7.23 8.91 8.02
N SER A 349 6.82 9.73 9.00
CA SER A 349 7.63 10.89 9.39
C SER A 349 8.95 10.52 10.08
N ARG A 350 9.13 9.26 10.51
CA ARG A 350 10.42 8.72 10.99
C ARG A 350 11.51 8.70 9.92
N TYR A 351 11.15 8.69 8.62
CA TYR A 351 12.14 8.77 7.54
C TYR A 351 12.61 10.20 7.28
N VAL A 352 11.98 11.23 7.86
CA VAL A 352 12.39 12.63 7.69
C VAL A 352 13.53 12.97 8.64
N GLY A 353 14.78 12.76 8.21
CA GLY A 353 15.93 13.02 9.09
C GLY A 353 17.28 12.72 8.46
N GLU A 354 18.33 13.08 9.19
CA GLU A 354 19.72 13.06 8.72
C GLU A 354 20.19 11.66 8.31
N ASP A 355 19.90 10.61 9.10
CA ASP A 355 20.40 9.26 8.79
C ASP A 355 19.78 8.67 7.53
N THR A 356 18.46 8.86 7.36
CA THR A 356 17.76 8.50 6.13
C THR A 356 18.38 9.23 4.95
N PHE A 357 18.47 10.56 5.02
CA PHE A 357 18.92 11.39 3.90
C PHE A 357 20.39 11.16 3.57
N ARG A 358 21.22 10.85 4.57
CA ARG A 358 22.60 10.43 4.40
C ARG A 358 22.67 9.11 3.64
N THR A 359 21.84 8.13 4.00
CA THR A 359 21.77 6.85 3.26
C THR A 359 21.34 7.08 1.81
N LEU A 360 20.32 7.91 1.58
CA LEU A 360 19.86 8.24 0.24
C LEU A 360 20.97 8.91 -0.60
N ARG A 361 21.73 9.83 0.00
CA ARG A 361 22.85 10.51 -0.67
C ARG A 361 24.01 9.56 -0.96
N ASP A 362 24.47 8.87 0.07
CA ASP A 362 25.74 8.16 0.07
C ASP A 362 25.62 6.82 -0.66
N ASP A 363 24.56 6.06 -0.40
CA ASP A 363 24.34 4.74 -1.00
C ASP A 363 23.44 4.80 -2.24
N PHE A 364 22.30 5.51 -2.18
CA PHE A 364 21.33 5.47 -3.29
C PHE A 364 21.69 6.45 -4.41
N GLY A 365 22.60 7.38 -4.17
CA GLY A 365 23.07 8.35 -5.16
C GLY A 365 22.14 9.55 -5.34
N ALA A 366 21.21 9.80 -4.41
CA ALA A 366 20.35 10.97 -4.44
C ALA A 366 21.15 12.27 -4.25
N ASN A 367 20.77 13.32 -4.98
CA ASN A 367 21.24 14.68 -4.76
C ASN A 367 20.12 15.63 -4.30
N CYS A 368 18.89 15.12 -4.24
CA CYS A 368 17.71 15.84 -3.81
C CYS A 368 16.80 14.94 -2.95
N VAL A 369 15.98 15.55 -2.09
CA VAL A 369 14.89 14.91 -1.34
C VAL A 369 13.63 15.76 -1.44
N ARG A 370 12.45 15.15 -1.35
CA ARG A 370 11.17 15.87 -1.38
C ARG A 370 10.35 15.60 -0.12
N LEU A 371 9.77 16.65 0.46
CA LEU A 371 9.00 16.62 1.69
C LEU A 371 7.51 16.83 1.38
N ALA A 372 6.76 15.73 1.31
CA ALA A 372 5.33 15.73 0.96
C ALA A 372 4.44 16.09 2.17
N LEU A 373 3.99 17.35 2.26
CA LEU A 373 3.07 17.82 3.29
C LEU A 373 1.64 17.91 2.73
N TYR A 374 0.78 16.95 3.09
CA TYR A 374 -0.62 17.01 2.68
C TYR A 374 -1.35 18.13 3.43
N PRO A 375 -2.14 18.97 2.73
CA PRO A 375 -2.99 19.96 3.38
C PRO A 375 -4.28 19.33 3.93
N GLY A 376 -4.88 18.38 3.20
CA GLY A 376 -6.20 17.85 3.52
C GLY A 376 -6.22 16.40 4.02
N ASP A 377 -5.47 15.54 3.34
CA ASP A 377 -5.62 14.10 3.56
C ASP A 377 -4.99 13.68 4.88
N TYR A 378 -5.67 12.78 5.60
CA TYR A 378 -5.22 12.09 6.82
C TYR A 378 -4.39 12.96 7.80
N ASN A 379 -5.06 13.67 8.71
CA ASN A 379 -4.41 14.61 9.64
C ASN A 379 -3.52 15.64 8.91
N GLY A 380 -3.95 16.09 7.73
CA GLY A 380 -3.24 17.06 6.92
C GLY A 380 -3.10 18.42 7.63
N TYR A 381 -2.22 19.26 7.12
CA TYR A 381 -1.89 20.56 7.70
C TYR A 381 -3.12 21.43 7.98
N CYS A 382 -4.12 21.38 7.12
CA CYS A 382 -5.36 22.15 7.23
C CYS A 382 -6.55 21.32 7.71
N ASN A 383 -6.36 20.04 8.03
CA ASN A 383 -7.46 19.13 8.34
C ASN A 383 -7.04 18.08 9.39
N GLY A 384 -7.24 18.41 10.67
CA GLY A 384 -7.01 17.51 11.81
C GLY A 384 -5.56 17.38 12.27
N GLY A 385 -4.57 17.79 11.46
CA GLY A 385 -3.16 17.76 11.83
C GLY A 385 -2.72 18.88 12.78
N ASP A 386 -1.73 18.58 13.61
CA ASP A 386 -1.02 19.62 14.38
C ASP A 386 -0.07 20.40 13.45
N LYS A 387 -0.49 21.60 13.05
CA LYS A 387 0.28 22.52 12.19
C LYS A 387 1.70 22.77 12.72
N SER A 388 1.89 22.90 14.02
CA SER A 388 3.19 23.18 14.64
C SER A 388 4.11 21.97 14.57
N ALA A 389 3.58 20.78 14.86
CA ALA A 389 4.33 19.53 14.74
C ALA A 389 4.72 19.25 13.28
N LEU A 390 3.78 19.43 12.34
CA LEU A 390 4.03 19.24 10.91
C LEU A 390 5.08 20.21 10.37
N LYS A 391 5.02 21.50 10.74
CA LYS A 391 6.08 22.46 10.43
C LYS A 391 7.43 22.05 11.00
N SER A 392 7.45 21.51 12.22
CA SER A 392 8.69 21.04 12.85
C SER A 392 9.30 19.85 12.10
N ILE A 393 8.47 18.95 11.54
CA ILE A 393 8.92 17.87 10.67
C ILE A 393 9.51 18.41 9.36
N VAL A 394 8.85 19.38 8.72
CA VAL A 394 9.36 20.04 7.51
C VAL A 394 10.71 20.71 7.79
N ARG A 395 10.82 21.51 8.86
CA ARG A 395 12.07 22.17 9.27
C ARG A 395 13.20 21.17 9.47
N ARG A 396 12.94 20.10 10.23
CA ARG A 396 13.89 19.00 10.44
C ARG A 396 14.38 18.40 9.12
N GLY A 397 13.49 18.22 8.14
CA GLY A 397 13.86 17.74 6.80
C GLY A 397 14.75 18.73 6.05
N ILE A 398 14.40 20.02 6.05
CA ILE A 398 15.19 21.06 5.37
C ILE A 398 16.57 21.19 6.01
N ASP A 399 16.64 21.20 7.35
CA ASP A 399 17.90 21.32 8.10
C ASP A 399 18.81 20.11 7.84
N ALA A 400 18.25 18.90 7.83
CA ALA A 400 18.99 17.68 7.49
C ALA A 400 19.54 17.73 6.06
N ALA A 401 18.73 18.15 5.09
CA ALA A 401 19.17 18.29 3.70
C ALA A 401 20.29 19.34 3.56
N ALA A 402 20.15 20.50 4.22
CA ALA A 402 21.16 21.55 4.22
C ALA A 402 22.48 21.06 4.83
N LYS A 403 22.44 20.38 5.99
CA LYS A 403 23.62 19.81 6.65
C LYS A 403 24.35 18.78 5.78
N LEU A 404 23.61 18.01 4.99
CA LEU A 404 24.17 17.00 4.08
C LEU A 404 24.55 17.58 2.70
N GLY A 405 24.25 18.85 2.45
CA GLY A 405 24.42 19.50 1.16
C GLY A 405 23.57 18.88 0.04
N LEU A 406 22.37 18.41 0.37
CA LEU A 406 21.34 17.97 -0.58
C LEU A 406 20.45 19.15 -0.96
N TYR A 407 19.88 19.12 -2.17
CA TYR A 407 18.71 19.94 -2.49
C TYR A 407 17.46 19.39 -1.80
N VAL A 408 16.48 20.24 -1.50
CA VAL A 408 15.21 19.83 -0.89
C VAL A 408 14.04 20.53 -1.56
N VAL A 409 13.04 19.74 -1.99
CA VAL A 409 11.75 20.24 -2.45
C VAL A 409 10.79 20.25 -1.25
N VAL A 410 10.30 21.44 -0.89
CA VAL A 410 9.20 21.61 0.06
C VAL A 410 7.91 21.58 -0.73
N ASP A 411 7.14 20.52 -0.56
CA ASP A 411 5.96 20.26 -1.35
C ASP A 411 4.67 20.49 -0.55
N TRP A 412 3.88 21.45 -1.03
CA TRP A 412 2.49 21.62 -0.63
C TRP A 412 1.62 20.63 -1.40
N HIS A 413 1.41 19.47 -0.76
CA HIS A 413 0.97 18.25 -1.42
C HIS A 413 -0.55 18.23 -1.69
N VAL A 414 -1.02 19.15 -2.51
CA VAL A 414 -2.38 19.14 -3.10
C VAL A 414 -2.62 17.79 -3.77
N HIS A 415 -3.74 17.14 -3.47
CA HIS A 415 -4.06 15.82 -4.03
C HIS A 415 -5.55 15.73 -4.30
N ASN A 416 -5.91 15.61 -5.58
CA ASN A 416 -7.29 15.42 -6.04
C ASN A 416 -8.27 16.56 -5.66
N PHE A 417 -7.82 17.81 -5.71
CA PHE A 417 -8.70 18.97 -5.64
C PHE A 417 -8.12 20.19 -6.37
N ASN A 418 -8.97 21.19 -6.65
CA ASN A 418 -8.54 22.48 -7.18
C ASN A 418 -8.01 23.38 -6.04
N PRO A 419 -6.74 23.83 -6.09
CA PRO A 419 -6.13 24.58 -5.00
C PRO A 419 -6.68 25.99 -4.80
N ASN A 420 -7.52 26.52 -5.71
CA ASN A 420 -8.26 27.76 -5.47
C ASN A 420 -9.46 27.55 -4.54
N ASP A 421 -10.05 26.36 -4.53
CA ASP A 421 -11.28 26.09 -3.77
C ASP A 421 -10.98 25.79 -2.30
N ARG A 422 -9.79 25.28 -2.00
CA ARG A 422 -9.41 24.82 -0.65
C ARG A 422 -7.99 25.27 -0.29
N TRP A 423 -7.86 25.84 0.89
CA TRP A 423 -6.58 26.09 1.59
C TRP A 423 -5.54 26.97 0.86
N LYS A 424 -5.94 27.78 -0.14
CA LYS A 424 -5.04 28.74 -0.81
C LYS A 424 -4.36 29.71 0.18
N ALA A 425 -5.13 30.24 1.13
CA ALA A 425 -4.59 31.15 2.15
C ALA A 425 -3.58 30.45 3.09
N ASP A 426 -3.86 29.22 3.49
CA ASP A 426 -2.94 28.41 4.30
C ASP A 426 -1.66 28.09 3.52
N ALA A 427 -1.77 27.72 2.24
CA ALA A 427 -0.62 27.48 1.36
C ALA A 427 0.28 28.72 1.28
N LYS A 428 -0.32 29.89 1.01
CA LYS A 428 0.38 31.19 0.96
C LYS A 428 1.09 31.51 2.27
N SER A 429 0.41 31.28 3.40
CA SER A 429 0.95 31.53 4.74
C SER A 429 2.12 30.60 5.05
N PHE A 430 1.94 29.29 4.87
CA PHE A 430 2.96 28.27 5.10
C PHE A 430 4.19 28.50 4.22
N LEU A 431 4.02 28.65 2.91
CA LEU A 431 5.13 28.86 1.96
C LEU A 431 5.85 30.19 2.22
N SER A 432 5.13 31.24 2.63
CA SER A 432 5.75 32.51 3.06
C SER A 432 6.54 32.36 4.36
N GLU A 433 6.03 31.61 5.34
CA GLU A 433 6.74 31.30 6.59
C GLU A 433 8.03 30.53 6.32
N ILE A 434 7.95 29.40 5.63
CA ILE A 434 9.11 28.55 5.32
C ILE A 434 10.13 29.30 4.44
N SER A 435 9.69 30.05 3.43
CA SER A 435 10.62 30.83 2.59
C SER A 435 11.32 31.97 3.33
N ARG A 436 10.69 32.55 4.36
CA ARG A 436 11.32 33.54 5.25
C ARG A 436 12.35 32.91 6.15
N GLU A 437 12.03 31.79 6.78
CA GLU A 437 12.95 31.07 7.68
C GLU A 437 14.20 30.58 6.94
N TYR A 438 14.02 30.09 5.71
CA TYR A 438 15.09 29.52 4.90
C TYR A 438 15.58 30.44 3.78
N ALA A 439 15.41 31.77 3.92
CA ALA A 439 15.80 32.75 2.91
C ALA A 439 17.29 32.72 2.53
N LYS A 440 18.15 32.22 3.43
CA LYS A 440 19.60 32.07 3.21
C LYS A 440 20.00 30.70 2.67
N SER A 441 19.06 29.77 2.57
CA SER A 441 19.31 28.39 2.13
C SER A 441 19.13 28.27 0.63
N GLY A 442 20.24 28.26 -0.11
CA GLY A 442 20.24 28.14 -1.57
C GLY A 442 19.81 26.79 -2.12
N ASN A 443 19.68 25.78 -1.26
CA ASN A 443 19.34 24.40 -1.59
C ASN A 443 17.83 24.09 -1.53
N VAL A 444 16.98 25.07 -1.20
CA VAL A 444 15.53 24.88 -1.04
C VAL A 444 14.78 25.27 -2.32
N LEU A 445 13.95 24.34 -2.81
CA LEU A 445 13.00 24.51 -3.90
C LEU A 445 11.58 24.40 -3.32
N TYR A 446 10.61 25.06 -3.95
CA TYR A 446 9.22 25.09 -3.47
C TYR A 446 8.28 24.53 -4.52
N GLU A 447 7.58 23.46 -4.20
CA GLU A 447 6.48 22.93 -5.02
C GLU A 447 5.15 23.43 -4.41
N ILE A 448 4.45 24.30 -5.14
CA ILE A 448 3.33 25.06 -4.58
C ILE A 448 1.99 24.32 -4.66
N CYS A 449 1.91 23.31 -5.52
CA CYS A 449 0.80 22.37 -5.61
C CYS A 449 1.29 21.10 -6.30
N ASN A 450 1.07 19.94 -5.68
CA ASN A 450 1.47 18.62 -6.17
C ASN A 450 0.63 18.12 -7.35
N GLU A 451 -0.65 17.80 -7.10
CA GLU A 451 -1.55 17.15 -8.08
C GLU A 451 -2.95 17.76 -8.08
N PRO A 452 -3.09 18.98 -8.66
CA PRO A 452 -4.41 19.55 -8.90
C PRO A 452 -5.31 18.69 -9.78
N THR A 453 -6.62 18.71 -9.48
CA THR A 453 -7.66 18.15 -10.35
C THR A 453 -8.84 19.12 -10.47
N GLY A 454 -9.55 19.06 -11.60
CA GLY A 454 -10.65 20.00 -11.87
C GLY A 454 -10.19 21.46 -11.93
N ALA A 455 -8.91 21.71 -12.21
CA ALA A 455 -8.28 23.01 -12.15
C ALA A 455 -7.65 23.35 -13.51
N ASP A 456 -8.43 23.96 -14.38
CA ASP A 456 -7.93 24.45 -15.67
C ASP A 456 -6.73 25.39 -15.51
N TRP A 457 -5.80 25.35 -16.48
CA TRP A 457 -4.56 26.12 -16.38
C TRP A 457 -4.82 27.63 -16.36
N ASP A 458 -5.54 28.16 -17.35
CA ASP A 458 -5.69 29.59 -17.56
C ASP A 458 -6.62 30.24 -16.52
N SER A 459 -7.73 29.57 -16.22
CA SER A 459 -8.76 30.10 -15.32
C SER A 459 -8.53 29.79 -13.85
N SER A 460 -7.67 28.82 -13.51
CA SER A 460 -7.45 28.40 -12.12
C SER A 460 -5.98 28.34 -11.70
N LEU A 461 -5.16 27.47 -12.30
CA LEU A 461 -3.80 27.20 -11.80
C LEU A 461 -2.82 28.34 -12.00
N LYS A 462 -2.87 29.03 -13.14
CA LYS A 462 -2.05 30.22 -13.40
C LYS A 462 -2.39 31.35 -12.40
N PRO A 463 -3.67 31.75 -12.20
CA PRO A 463 -4.05 32.69 -11.15
C PRO A 463 -3.61 32.27 -9.73
N TYR A 464 -3.73 30.99 -9.39
CA TYR A 464 -3.24 30.47 -8.11
C TYR A 464 -1.73 30.72 -7.96
N ALA A 465 -0.95 30.32 -8.97
CA ALA A 465 0.50 30.49 -8.95
C ALA A 465 0.91 31.96 -8.91
N GLU A 466 0.23 32.84 -9.64
CA GLU A 466 0.45 34.29 -9.62
C GLU A 466 0.16 34.93 -8.25
N GLU A 467 -0.64 34.30 -7.40
CA GLU A 467 -0.86 34.74 -6.03
C GLU A 467 0.17 34.18 -5.03
N ILE A 468 0.55 32.91 -5.18
CA ILE A 468 1.47 32.21 -4.24
C ILE A 468 2.93 32.58 -4.48
N ILE A 469 3.37 32.65 -5.74
CA ILE A 469 4.77 32.91 -6.12
C ILE A 469 5.29 34.23 -5.51
N PRO A 470 4.57 35.36 -5.58
CA PRO A 470 5.04 36.60 -4.95
C PRO A 470 5.26 36.50 -3.44
N ALA A 471 4.47 35.68 -2.73
CA ALA A 471 4.62 35.49 -1.30
C ALA A 471 5.95 34.78 -0.96
N ILE A 472 6.36 33.81 -1.78
CA ILE A 472 7.67 33.16 -1.67
C ILE A 472 8.78 34.13 -2.09
N ARG A 473 8.63 34.78 -3.24
CA ARG A 473 9.64 35.67 -3.85
C ARG A 473 10.00 36.87 -2.98
N LYS A 474 9.07 37.33 -2.14
CA LYS A 474 9.34 38.37 -1.12
C LYS A 474 10.49 37.98 -0.19
N ASN A 475 10.67 36.69 0.08
CA ASN A 475 11.70 36.17 0.99
C ASN A 475 12.84 35.46 0.24
N ALA A 476 12.51 34.71 -0.82
CA ALA A 476 13.43 33.90 -1.62
C ALA A 476 13.35 34.31 -3.11
N PRO A 477 13.94 35.45 -3.51
CA PRO A 477 13.74 36.07 -4.82
C PRO A 477 14.27 35.24 -6.00
N ASN A 478 15.16 34.29 -5.74
CA ASN A 478 15.84 33.50 -6.76
C ASN A 478 15.60 31.99 -6.66
N SER A 479 14.83 31.50 -5.68
CA SER A 479 14.58 30.05 -5.52
C SER A 479 13.91 29.44 -6.76
N VAL A 480 14.09 28.15 -7.01
CA VAL A 480 13.28 27.47 -8.03
C VAL A 480 11.90 27.18 -7.43
N ILE A 481 10.86 27.55 -8.16
CA ILE A 481 9.47 27.26 -7.80
C ILE A 481 8.90 26.29 -8.83
N ILE A 482 8.24 25.24 -8.37
CA ILE A 482 7.68 24.17 -9.17
C ILE A 482 6.15 24.24 -9.03
N VAL A 483 5.43 24.19 -10.16
CA VAL A 483 3.98 24.38 -10.21
C VAL A 483 3.31 23.15 -10.79
N GLY A 484 2.44 22.52 -10.00
CA GLY A 484 1.57 21.43 -10.41
C GLY A 484 0.69 21.79 -11.60
N THR A 485 0.37 20.79 -12.42
CA THR A 485 -0.53 20.94 -13.55
C THR A 485 -1.82 20.15 -13.33
N ASN A 486 -2.84 20.37 -14.17
CA ASN A 486 -4.13 19.70 -14.00
C ASN A 486 -4.01 18.19 -14.24
N THR A 487 -5.05 17.46 -13.84
CA THR A 487 -5.18 16.01 -14.05
C THR A 487 -4.03 15.25 -13.39
N TRP A 488 -3.84 15.48 -12.09
CA TRP A 488 -2.74 14.91 -11.31
C TRP A 488 -1.37 15.21 -11.94
N SER A 489 -1.16 16.47 -12.30
CA SER A 489 0.06 16.94 -12.96
C SER A 489 0.41 16.19 -14.24
N GLN A 490 -0.56 16.04 -15.15
CA GLN A 490 -0.34 15.41 -16.47
C GLN A 490 -0.50 16.39 -17.64
N ASP A 491 -1.18 17.52 -17.42
CA ASP A 491 -1.57 18.47 -18.47
C ASP A 491 -0.60 19.66 -18.56
N ILE A 492 0.53 19.44 -19.22
CA ILE A 492 1.65 20.39 -19.32
C ILE A 492 1.61 21.26 -20.60
N GLU A 493 0.65 21.03 -21.50
CA GLU A 493 0.45 21.88 -22.68
C GLU A 493 -0.06 23.28 -22.32
N GLY A 494 -0.86 23.40 -21.26
CA GLY A 494 -1.35 24.69 -20.74
C GLY A 494 -0.22 25.67 -20.42
N PRO A 495 0.71 25.34 -19.50
CA PRO A 495 1.85 26.21 -19.20
C PRO A 495 2.83 26.40 -20.36
N LEU A 496 2.89 25.49 -21.34
CA LEU A 496 3.65 25.71 -22.58
C LEU A 496 3.04 26.85 -23.40
N ASN A 497 1.72 26.87 -23.55
CA ASN A 497 1.01 27.85 -24.37
C ASN A 497 0.83 29.20 -23.68
N ASN A 498 0.66 29.20 -22.35
CA ASN A 498 0.45 30.42 -21.57
C ASN A 498 1.30 30.42 -20.29
N PRO A 499 2.64 30.55 -20.42
CA PRO A 499 3.55 30.43 -19.28
C PRO A 499 3.34 31.54 -18.24
N LEU A 500 3.78 31.25 -17.01
CA LEU A 500 3.84 32.23 -15.93
C LEU A 500 4.87 33.33 -16.22
N PRO A 501 4.61 34.60 -15.84
CA PRO A 501 5.52 35.73 -16.10
C PRO A 501 6.70 35.80 -15.12
N PHE A 502 7.10 34.66 -14.53
CA PHE A 502 8.14 34.60 -13.50
C PHE A 502 9.36 33.80 -13.98
N ARG A 503 10.54 34.27 -13.58
CA ARG A 503 11.78 33.50 -13.74
C ARG A 503 11.87 32.36 -12.70
N ASN A 504 12.74 31.39 -12.97
CA ASN A 504 13.02 30.27 -12.08
C ASN A 504 11.75 29.49 -11.70
N VAL A 505 10.87 29.27 -12.69
CA VAL A 505 9.68 28.43 -12.58
C VAL A 505 9.85 27.18 -13.43
N MET A 506 9.49 26.03 -12.87
CA MET A 506 9.34 24.76 -13.58
C MET A 506 7.92 24.24 -13.40
N TYR A 507 7.50 23.33 -14.27
CA TYR A 507 6.15 22.75 -14.25
C TYR A 507 6.21 21.25 -13.98
N THR A 508 5.31 20.79 -13.13
CA THR A 508 5.28 19.40 -12.70
C THR A 508 4.68 18.51 -13.77
N PHE A 509 5.32 17.36 -13.99
CA PHE A 509 4.71 16.21 -14.65
C PHE A 509 4.87 14.95 -13.80
N HIS A 510 3.80 14.22 -13.49
CA HIS A 510 3.89 12.96 -12.73
C HIS A 510 3.61 11.74 -13.59
N PHE A 511 4.30 10.64 -13.29
CA PHE A 511 4.00 9.36 -13.93
C PHE A 511 4.03 8.17 -12.97
N TYR A 512 3.19 7.18 -13.26
CA TYR A 512 3.24 5.85 -12.67
C TYR A 512 3.41 4.87 -13.81
N ALA A 513 4.55 4.19 -13.84
CA ALA A 513 5.10 3.56 -15.03
C ALA A 513 4.14 2.56 -15.71
N ASN A 514 3.30 1.87 -14.95
CA ASN A 514 2.40 0.89 -15.53
C ASN A 514 1.10 1.49 -16.11
N THR A 515 0.75 2.72 -15.72
CA THR A 515 -0.43 3.45 -16.20
C THR A 515 -0.07 4.42 -17.31
N HIS A 516 0.98 5.22 -17.12
CA HIS A 516 1.35 6.31 -18.04
C HIS A 516 2.48 5.85 -18.97
N ARG A 517 2.16 5.46 -20.20
CA ARG A 517 3.10 4.84 -21.16
C ARG A 517 3.47 5.77 -22.32
N ASP A 518 3.55 5.26 -23.55
CA ASP A 518 4.12 5.96 -24.71
C ASP A 518 3.49 7.33 -25.01
N SER A 519 2.17 7.47 -24.93
CA SER A 519 1.49 8.74 -25.19
C SER A 519 1.92 9.85 -24.22
N PHE A 520 2.09 9.49 -22.94
CA PHE A 520 2.54 10.40 -21.89
C PHE A 520 4.02 10.76 -22.07
N ARG A 521 4.87 9.79 -22.41
CA ARG A 521 6.28 10.05 -22.75
C ARG A 521 6.40 11.00 -23.94
N ALA A 522 5.61 10.79 -24.99
CA ALA A 522 5.57 11.65 -26.16
C ALA A 522 5.12 13.08 -25.81
N ARG A 523 4.09 13.23 -24.96
CA ARG A 523 3.66 14.54 -24.44
C ARG A 523 4.80 15.29 -23.75
N VAL A 524 5.48 14.63 -22.81
CA VAL A 524 6.64 15.21 -22.10
C VAL A 524 7.74 15.60 -23.08
N GLU A 525 8.11 14.70 -23.98
CA GLU A 525 9.16 14.97 -24.98
C GLU A 525 8.83 16.18 -25.84
N ASN A 526 7.59 16.28 -26.33
CA ASN A 526 7.15 17.39 -27.16
C ASN A 526 7.20 18.72 -26.41
N CYS A 527 6.67 18.77 -25.18
CA CYS A 527 6.62 20.01 -24.40
C CYS A 527 8.01 20.49 -23.99
N VAL A 528 8.88 19.57 -23.56
CA VAL A 528 10.26 19.90 -23.19
C VAL A 528 11.06 20.39 -24.39
N ARG A 529 10.92 19.74 -25.56
CA ARG A 529 11.56 20.19 -26.81
C ARG A 529 11.02 21.54 -27.29
N ALA A 530 9.77 21.86 -26.99
CA ALA A 530 9.16 23.16 -27.27
C ALA A 530 9.59 24.26 -26.28
N GLY A 531 10.40 23.94 -25.27
CA GLY A 531 11.00 24.91 -24.36
C GLY A 531 10.42 24.94 -22.95
N LEU A 532 9.47 24.05 -22.61
CA LEU A 532 8.88 24.00 -21.27
C LEU A 532 9.87 23.40 -20.25
N PRO A 533 10.22 24.11 -19.16
CA PRO A 533 11.02 23.53 -18.08
C PRO A 533 10.17 22.57 -17.23
N VAL A 534 10.29 21.27 -17.47
CA VAL A 534 9.55 20.23 -16.75
C VAL A 534 10.40 19.63 -15.62
N PHE A 535 9.79 19.41 -14.46
CA PHE A 535 10.36 18.64 -13.35
C PHE A 535 9.38 17.49 -13.01
N ILE A 536 9.87 16.25 -12.97
CA ILE A 536 9.08 15.10 -12.49
C ILE A 536 9.24 14.98 -10.97
N THR A 537 8.54 15.82 -10.20
CA THR A 537 8.67 15.84 -8.73
C THR A 537 8.12 14.58 -8.05
N GLU A 538 7.37 13.76 -8.78
CA GLU A 538 6.91 12.46 -8.34
C GLU A 538 6.84 11.44 -9.49
N PHE A 539 7.33 10.23 -9.24
CA PHE A 539 7.02 9.06 -10.06
C PHE A 539 6.97 7.75 -9.29
N GLY A 540 6.13 6.82 -9.75
CA GLY A 540 6.06 5.43 -9.26
C GLY A 540 6.50 4.40 -10.30
N THR A 541 7.00 3.26 -9.82
CA THR A 541 7.42 2.12 -10.67
C THR A 541 6.28 1.13 -10.98
N CYS A 542 5.06 1.50 -10.59
CA CYS A 542 3.87 0.66 -10.54
C CYS A 542 2.69 1.35 -11.26
N ASP A 543 1.46 0.87 -11.09
CA ASP A 543 0.27 1.60 -11.57
C ASP A 543 -0.08 2.80 -10.66
N ALA A 544 -0.93 3.70 -11.16
CA ALA A 544 -1.27 4.98 -10.53
C ALA A 544 -1.99 4.88 -9.18
N SER A 545 -2.40 3.69 -8.74
CA SER A 545 -2.92 3.52 -7.37
C SER A 545 -1.80 3.55 -6.31
N GLY A 546 -0.54 3.44 -6.73
CA GLY A 546 0.61 3.21 -5.84
C GLY A 546 0.73 1.76 -5.36
N ASN A 547 -0.25 0.90 -5.67
CA ASN A 547 -0.32 -0.46 -5.14
C ASN A 547 -0.83 -1.52 -6.13
N GLY A 548 0.00 -1.81 -7.12
CA GLY A 548 -0.24 -2.88 -8.08
C GLY A 548 0.61 -2.70 -9.33
N GLY A 549 0.78 -3.77 -10.10
CA GLY A 549 1.36 -3.66 -11.44
C GLY A 549 2.77 -3.07 -11.47
N PHE A 550 3.67 -3.51 -10.58
CA PHE A 550 5.11 -3.20 -10.72
C PHE A 550 5.57 -3.48 -12.15
N ASN A 551 6.22 -2.50 -12.77
CA ASN A 551 6.62 -2.59 -14.17
C ASN A 551 8.01 -1.97 -14.38
N ALA A 552 9.04 -2.82 -14.25
CA ALA A 552 10.43 -2.42 -14.43
C ALA A 552 10.74 -2.01 -15.88
N GLU A 553 10.10 -2.64 -16.88
CA GLU A 553 10.35 -2.32 -18.28
C GLU A 553 9.87 -0.91 -18.62
N GLU A 554 8.63 -0.57 -18.28
CA GLU A 554 8.09 0.77 -18.51
C GLU A 554 8.82 1.83 -17.69
N SER A 555 9.25 1.48 -16.46
CA SER A 555 10.05 2.38 -15.63
C SER A 555 11.38 2.73 -16.31
N ARG A 556 12.07 1.75 -16.91
CA ARG A 556 13.33 2.00 -17.65
C ARG A 556 13.12 2.86 -18.89
N LYS A 557 12.02 2.70 -19.63
CA LYS A 557 11.67 3.61 -20.75
C LYS A 557 11.50 5.06 -20.30
N TRP A 558 10.90 5.28 -19.12
CA TRP A 558 10.83 6.61 -18.52
C TRP A 558 12.20 7.14 -18.08
N PHE A 559 13.04 6.30 -17.49
CA PHE A 559 14.40 6.67 -17.10
C PHE A 559 15.25 7.08 -18.30
N ASP A 560 15.14 6.35 -19.41
CA ASP A 560 15.82 6.68 -20.67
C ASP A 560 15.35 8.04 -21.21
N LEU A 561 14.05 8.33 -21.16
CA LEU A 561 13.53 9.64 -21.53
C LEU A 561 14.05 10.76 -20.62
N CYS A 562 14.08 10.53 -19.31
CA CYS A 562 14.62 11.49 -18.34
C CYS A 562 16.10 11.77 -18.62
N GLY A 563 16.90 10.74 -18.89
CA GLY A 563 18.31 10.89 -19.28
C GLY A 563 18.48 11.64 -20.60
N LYS A 564 17.68 11.30 -21.62
CA LYS A 564 17.70 11.94 -22.95
C LYS A 564 17.40 13.43 -22.89
N LEU A 565 16.47 13.85 -22.03
CA LEU A 565 16.00 15.23 -21.93
C LEU A 565 16.67 16.02 -20.80
N GLY A 566 17.39 15.35 -19.89
CA GLY A 566 17.96 15.97 -18.70
C GLY A 566 16.90 16.39 -17.67
N LEU A 567 15.88 15.54 -17.46
CA LEU A 567 14.77 15.83 -16.54
C LEU A 567 15.10 15.39 -15.11
N SER A 568 14.94 16.33 -14.18
CA SER A 568 14.96 16.03 -12.75
C SER A 568 13.75 15.17 -12.39
N HIS A 569 13.96 14.11 -11.60
CA HIS A 569 12.93 13.15 -11.27
C HIS A 569 13.07 12.54 -9.86
N ILE A 570 11.98 12.47 -9.10
CA ILE A 570 11.97 12.06 -7.70
C ILE A 570 10.97 10.91 -7.48
N ASN A 571 11.41 9.81 -6.87
CA ASN A 571 10.59 8.61 -6.70
C ASN A 571 9.63 8.70 -5.50
N TRP A 572 8.38 8.26 -5.71
CA TRP A 572 7.42 7.92 -4.66
C TRP A 572 7.53 6.42 -4.32
N SER A 573 7.80 6.02 -3.06
CA SER A 573 8.22 6.87 -1.92
C SER A 573 9.19 6.16 -0.97
N ILE A 574 9.95 6.95 -0.19
CA ILE A 574 10.70 6.43 0.95
C ILE A 574 9.75 6.16 2.13
N SER A 575 9.19 4.96 2.14
CA SER A 575 8.36 4.43 3.22
C SER A 575 8.40 2.90 3.21
N ASN A 576 7.89 2.30 4.28
CA ASN A 576 7.64 0.86 4.40
C ASN A 576 6.14 0.55 4.41
N LYS A 577 5.33 1.36 3.74
CA LYS A 577 3.91 1.03 3.60
C LYS A 577 3.79 -0.29 2.83
N GLY A 578 2.78 -1.10 3.17
CA GLY A 578 2.51 -2.37 2.49
C GLY A 578 1.96 -2.18 1.08
N GLU A 579 2.67 -1.46 0.22
CA GLU A 579 2.27 -1.15 -1.15
C GLU A 579 3.44 -1.25 -2.13
N THR A 580 3.10 -1.39 -3.42
CA THR A 580 4.09 -1.62 -4.48
C THR A 580 5.07 -0.43 -4.66
N ALA A 581 4.60 0.81 -4.50
CA ALA A 581 5.43 2.00 -4.69
C ALA A 581 6.49 2.21 -3.59
N SER A 582 6.29 1.65 -2.39
CA SER A 582 7.20 1.83 -1.25
C SER A 582 8.60 1.30 -1.55
N ALA A 583 9.64 2.09 -1.25
CA ALA A 583 11.02 1.68 -1.47
C ALA A 583 11.50 0.63 -0.44
N ILE A 584 10.94 0.65 0.77
CA ILE A 584 11.37 -0.19 1.89
C ILE A 584 10.35 -1.31 2.12
N GLN A 585 10.84 -2.51 2.40
CA GLN A 585 9.99 -3.66 2.73
C GLN A 585 9.10 -3.36 3.94
N SER A 586 7.84 -3.79 3.89
CA SER A 586 6.85 -3.42 4.91
C SER A 586 7.21 -3.87 6.33
N TRP A 587 7.90 -4.99 6.45
CA TRP A 587 8.40 -5.52 7.72
C TRP A 587 9.63 -4.77 8.25
N CYS A 588 10.36 -4.04 7.41
CA CYS A 588 11.60 -3.37 7.80
C CYS A 588 11.29 -2.14 8.67
N GLN A 589 11.91 -2.09 9.85
CA GLN A 589 11.74 -0.99 10.80
C GLN A 589 12.92 0.00 10.80
N LYS A 590 13.95 -0.27 10.00
CA LYS A 590 15.11 0.62 9.85
C LYS A 590 14.70 1.89 9.12
N THR A 591 15.26 3.02 9.53
CA THR A 591 15.11 4.31 8.85
C THR A 591 16.31 4.68 7.99
N SER A 592 17.38 3.88 8.02
CA SER A 592 18.64 4.12 7.30
C SER A 592 19.46 2.83 7.21
N GLY A 593 20.56 2.86 6.45
CA GLY A 593 21.50 1.73 6.37
C GLY A 593 20.85 0.43 5.87
N TRP A 594 19.94 0.55 4.90
CA TRP A 594 19.20 -0.59 4.36
C TRP A 594 20.11 -1.52 3.56
N SER A 595 19.97 -2.81 3.83
CA SER A 595 20.52 -3.88 3.01
C SER A 595 19.66 -4.11 1.78
N GLU A 596 20.17 -4.85 0.79
CA GLU A 596 19.43 -5.21 -0.42
C GLU A 596 18.08 -5.91 -0.10
N SER A 597 18.05 -6.75 0.95
CA SER A 597 16.85 -7.43 1.42
C SER A 597 15.84 -6.52 2.13
N ASP A 598 16.27 -5.37 2.64
CA ASP A 598 15.37 -4.38 3.25
C ASP A 598 14.58 -3.59 2.17
N LEU A 599 14.93 -3.73 0.89
CA LEU A 599 14.33 -2.99 -0.23
C LEU A 599 13.30 -3.81 -1.00
N THR A 600 12.23 -3.15 -1.41
CA THR A 600 11.25 -3.69 -2.36
C THR A 600 11.83 -3.78 -3.77
N GLU A 601 11.07 -4.36 -4.70
CA GLU A 601 11.44 -4.33 -6.13
C GLU A 601 11.51 -2.90 -6.67
N SER A 602 10.58 -2.03 -6.26
CA SER A 602 10.60 -0.60 -6.55
C SER A 602 11.88 0.07 -6.03
N GLY A 603 12.17 -0.12 -4.73
CA GLY A 603 13.35 0.48 -4.09
C GLY A 603 14.66 0.04 -4.72
N ARG A 604 14.80 -1.25 -5.06
CA ARG A 604 15.98 -1.78 -5.74
C ARG A 604 16.17 -1.18 -7.13
N LEU A 605 15.09 -1.12 -7.93
CA LEU A 605 15.13 -0.57 -9.29
C LEU A 605 15.54 0.91 -9.29
N VAL A 606 14.94 1.71 -8.41
CA VAL A 606 15.23 3.15 -8.34
C VAL A 606 16.64 3.41 -7.80
N ARG A 607 17.07 2.66 -6.76
CA ARG A 607 18.45 2.73 -6.25
C ARG A 607 19.47 2.38 -7.33
N GLU A 608 19.24 1.33 -8.11
CA GLU A 608 20.11 0.96 -9.23
C GLU A 608 20.24 2.11 -10.25
N HIS A 609 19.11 2.71 -10.61
CA HIS A 609 19.04 3.81 -11.57
C HIS A 609 19.81 5.05 -11.10
N PHE A 610 19.55 5.53 -9.88
CA PHE A 610 20.21 6.73 -9.35
C PHE A 610 21.72 6.56 -9.13
N ARG A 611 22.17 5.36 -8.72
CA ARG A 611 23.62 5.07 -8.62
C ARG A 611 24.32 5.15 -9.96
N LYS A 612 23.69 4.65 -11.03
CA LYS A 612 24.21 4.76 -12.40
C LYS A 612 24.26 6.21 -12.86
N GLN A 613 23.24 7.00 -12.54
CA GLN A 613 23.20 8.40 -12.93
C GLN A 613 24.28 9.24 -12.23
N ARG A 614 24.61 8.97 -10.96
CA ARG A 614 25.69 9.67 -10.24
C ARG A 614 27.09 9.43 -10.82
N GLN A 615 27.30 8.31 -11.51
CA GLN A 615 28.59 7.95 -12.10
C GLN A 615 28.86 8.63 -13.45
N ASN A 616 27.82 9.16 -14.09
CA ASN A 616 27.87 9.89 -15.36
C ASN A 616 27.83 11.40 -15.10
#